data_AF-A0A9N9FWQ4-F1
#
_entry.id   AF-A0A9N9FWQ4-F1
#
_cell.length_a   1.000
_cell.length_b   1.000
_cell.length_c   1.000
_cell.angle_alpha   90.00
_cell.angle_beta   90.00
_cell.angle_gamma   90.00
#
_symmetry.space_group_name_H-M   'P 1'
#
loop_
_entity.id
_entity.type
_entity.pdbx_description
1 polymer ?
#
loop_
_entity_poly.entity_id
_entity_poly.type
_entity_poly.pdbx_seq_one_letter_code
_entity_poly.pdbx_strand_id
1 'polypeptide(L)'
;MDTDKIKIFGARVRVDATGKLAELERAERDKMKEKVEKIKSHGINCFVNRQLIYNWPEQLFADSGIMSIEHADFDGIERLALVTGGEIASTFDHPELVKLGYCDLIEEIMIGEDKACYLE
;
A
#
# COMPACT_ATOMS: atom_id res chain seq x y z
N MET A 1 -3.79 -3.81 3.70
CA MET A 1 -2.59 -4.61 3.34
C MET A 1 -2.18 -5.58 4.47
N ASP A 2 -3.13 -6.11 5.26
CA ASP A 2 -2.82 -6.85 6.50
C ASP A 2 -2.92 -8.38 6.37
N THR A 3 -3.38 -8.92 5.24
CA THR A 3 -3.53 -10.39 5.11
C THR A 3 -2.18 -11.10 4.90
N ASP A 4 -1.08 -10.37 4.65
CA ASP A 4 0.27 -10.95 4.56
C ASP A 4 1.14 -10.68 5.79
N LYS A 5 0.52 -10.38 6.94
CA LYS A 5 1.08 -11.01 8.14
C LYS A 5 0.80 -12.49 8.00
N ILE A 6 1.67 -13.19 7.27
CA ILE A 6 2.02 -14.55 7.65
C ILE A 6 2.47 -14.42 9.11
N LYS A 7 1.53 -14.60 10.03
CA LYS A 7 1.82 -15.18 11.32
C LYS A 7 2.49 -16.50 10.93
N ILE A 8 3.82 -16.48 10.84
CA ILE A 8 4.63 -17.68 10.88
C ILE A 8 4.34 -18.24 12.26
N PHE A 9 3.23 -18.96 12.36
CA PHE A 9 2.76 -19.67 13.54
C PHE A 9 3.72 -20.83 13.75
N GLY A 10 4.96 -20.55 14.17
CA GLY A 10 5.94 -21.57 14.54
C GLY A 10 6.10 -22.74 13.56
N ALA A 11 5.72 -22.58 12.29
CA ALA A 11 5.82 -23.62 11.30
C ALA A 11 7.23 -23.51 10.75
N ARG A 12 8.13 -24.27 11.36
CA ARG A 12 9.53 -24.42 10.98
C ARG A 12 9.57 -24.90 9.52
N VAL A 13 9.61 -23.97 8.56
CA VAL A 13 9.72 -24.31 7.13
C VAL A 13 11.14 -24.84 6.91
N ARG A 14 11.32 -26.16 7.05
CA ARG A 14 12.50 -26.87 6.52
C ARG A 14 12.31 -27.02 5.02
N VAL A 15 13.00 -26.19 4.26
CA VAL A 15 13.10 -26.33 2.80
C VAL A 15 14.36 -27.13 2.49
N ASP A 16 14.18 -28.39 2.10
CA ASP A 16 15.25 -29.35 1.77
C ASP A 16 15.98 -29.08 0.43
N ALA A 17 15.65 -28.01 -0.30
CA ALA A 17 16.31 -27.70 -1.57
C ALA A 17 16.27 -26.20 -1.90
N THR A 18 17.42 -25.65 -2.29
CA THR A 18 17.60 -24.27 -2.76
C THR A 18 16.70 -23.88 -3.95
N GLY A 19 16.25 -24.86 -4.75
CA GLY A 19 15.33 -24.61 -5.86
C GLY A 19 13.91 -24.19 -5.45
N LYS A 20 13.37 -24.72 -4.35
CA LYS A 20 12.02 -24.38 -3.86
C LYS A 20 11.96 -22.98 -3.26
N LEU A 21 13.09 -22.47 -2.77
CA LEU A 21 13.18 -21.12 -2.22
C LEU A 21 12.95 -20.07 -3.32
N ALA A 22 13.58 -20.26 -4.49
CA ALA A 22 13.45 -19.35 -5.63
C ALA A 22 12.02 -19.34 -6.22
N GLU A 23 11.34 -20.49 -6.24
CA GLU A 23 9.93 -20.56 -6.66
C GLU A 23 9.01 -19.86 -5.65
N LEU A 24 9.26 -20.01 -4.35
CA LEU A 24 8.50 -19.34 -3.30
C LEU A 24 8.67 -17.81 -3.37
N GLU A 25 9.90 -17.33 -3.58
CA GLU A 25 10.19 -15.90 -3.72
C GLU A 25 9.52 -15.30 -4.96
N ARG A 26 9.48 -16.03 -6.10
CA ARG A 26 8.75 -15.60 -7.29
C ARG A 26 7.25 -15.53 -7.03
N ALA A 27 6.68 -16.59 -6.44
CA ALA A 27 5.26 -16.63 -6.13
C ALA A 27 4.84 -15.48 -5.20
N GLU A 28 5.70 -15.09 -4.25
CA GLU A 28 5.45 -13.96 -3.36
C GLU A 28 5.49 -12.61 -4.11
N ARG A 29 6.48 -12.43 -4.99
CA ARG A 29 6.58 -11.22 -5.83
C ARG A 29 5.40 -11.09 -6.79
N ASP A 30 4.94 -12.18 -7.37
CA ASP A 30 3.79 -12.19 -8.30
C ASP A 30 2.49 -11.85 -7.56
N LYS A 31 2.26 -12.39 -6.36
CA LYS A 31 1.13 -11.98 -5.51
C LYS A 31 1.14 -10.49 -5.18
N MET A 32 2.31 -9.94 -4.85
CA MET A 32 2.45 -8.50 -4.59
C MET A 32 2.13 -7.68 -5.84
N LYS A 33 2.62 -8.11 -7.00
CA LYS A 33 2.34 -7.47 -8.29
C LYS A 33 0.86 -7.48 -8.63
N GLU A 34 0.17 -8.61 -8.46
CA GLU A 34 -1.28 -8.69 -8.68
C GLU A 34 -2.06 -7.73 -7.77
N LYS A 35 -1.64 -7.54 -6.52
CA LYS A 35 -2.26 -6.57 -5.61
C LYS A 35 -2.05 -5.13 -6.07
N VAL A 36 -0.84 -4.79 -6.52
CA VAL A 36 -0.57 -3.46 -7.09
C VAL A 36 -1.40 -3.22 -8.34
N GLU A 37 -1.55 -4.21 -9.22
CA GLU A 37 -2.43 -4.10 -10.39
C GLU A 37 -3.91 -3.90 -10.02
N LYS A 38 -4.41 -4.60 -8.99
CA LYS A 38 -5.76 -4.33 -8.45
C LYS A 38 -5.88 -2.89 -7.95
N ILE A 39 -4.88 -2.39 -7.23
CA ILE A 39 -4.87 -1.01 -6.71
C ILE A 39 -4.85 0.00 -7.85
N LYS A 40 -4.03 -0.26 -8.87
CA LYS A 40 -3.96 0.54 -10.10
C LYS A 40 -5.28 0.54 -10.86
N SER A 41 -6.02 -0.58 -10.87
CA SER A 41 -7.34 -0.66 -11.50
C SER A 41 -8.39 0.24 -10.85
N HIS A 42 -8.19 0.65 -9.59
CA HIS A 42 -9.02 1.66 -8.93
C HIS A 42 -8.78 3.08 -9.49
N GLY A 43 -7.70 3.30 -10.24
CA GLY A 43 -7.41 4.61 -10.83
C GLY A 43 -6.95 5.66 -9.82
N ILE A 44 -6.31 5.24 -8.73
CA ILE A 44 -5.78 6.15 -7.70
C ILE A 44 -4.44 6.74 -8.11
N ASN A 45 -4.18 7.98 -7.68
CA ASN A 45 -2.89 8.67 -7.82
C ASN A 45 -2.07 8.65 -6.53
N CYS A 46 -2.71 8.49 -5.37
CA CYS A 46 -2.09 8.46 -4.06
C CYS A 46 -2.62 7.26 -3.27
N PHE A 47 -1.71 6.47 -2.72
CA PHE A 47 -1.99 5.32 -1.89
C PHE A 47 -1.46 5.55 -0.48
N VAL A 48 -2.38 5.72 0.48
CA VAL A 48 -2.04 5.93 1.89
C VAL A 48 -2.24 4.63 2.66
N ASN A 49 -1.19 4.17 3.34
CA ASN A 49 -1.22 2.97 4.15
C ASN A 49 -0.78 3.24 5.59
N ARG A 50 -1.48 2.60 6.52
CA ARG A 50 -1.14 2.63 7.96
C ARG A 50 0.16 1.90 8.29
N GLN A 51 0.57 1.01 7.40
CA GLN A 51 1.72 0.12 7.60
C GLN A 51 2.82 0.49 6.63
N LEU A 52 4.03 0.04 6.97
CA LEU A 52 5.18 0.06 6.07
C LEU A 52 4.80 -0.58 4.73
N ILE A 53 5.22 0.05 3.64
CA ILE A 53 5.11 -0.51 2.29
C ILE A 53 6.48 -1.08 1.94
N TYR A 54 6.53 -2.32 1.45
CA TYR A 54 7.80 -2.92 1.04
C TYR A 54 8.32 -2.24 -0.24
N ASN A 55 9.65 -2.17 -0.37
CA ASN A 55 10.32 -1.52 -1.51
C ASN A 55 9.88 -2.07 -2.87
N TRP A 56 9.51 -3.36 -2.97
CA TRP A 56 9.10 -3.95 -4.25
C TRP A 56 7.73 -3.42 -4.72
N PRO A 57 6.64 -3.50 -3.92
CA PRO A 57 5.40 -2.77 -4.20
C PRO A 57 5.59 -1.26 -4.39
N GLU A 58 6.42 -0.61 -3.57
CA GLU A 58 6.71 0.83 -3.66
C GLU A 58 7.27 1.21 -5.03
N GLN A 59 8.24 0.44 -5.54
CA GLN A 59 8.78 0.62 -6.89
C GLN A 59 7.70 0.46 -7.97
N LEU A 60 6.82 -0.53 -7.84
CA LEU A 60 5.73 -0.74 -8.79
C LEU A 60 4.70 0.40 -8.77
N PHE A 61 4.45 1.00 -7.60
CA PHE A 61 3.63 2.19 -7.48
C PHE A 61 4.31 3.40 -8.13
N ALA A 62 5.59 3.63 -7.84
CA ALA A 62 6.38 4.71 -8.44
C ALA A 62 6.45 4.59 -9.97
N ASP A 63 6.68 3.39 -10.51
CA ASP A 63 6.67 3.11 -11.95
C ASP A 63 5.31 3.37 -12.59
N SER A 64 4.23 3.23 -11.83
CA SER A 64 2.86 3.52 -12.26
C SER A 64 2.44 4.98 -12.02
N GLY A 65 3.32 5.83 -11.47
CA GLY A 65 3.02 7.22 -11.13
C GLY A 65 2.10 7.38 -9.91
N ILE A 66 2.01 6.37 -9.05
CA ILE A 66 1.20 6.38 -7.84
C ILE A 66 2.11 6.74 -6.66
N MET A 67 1.76 7.80 -5.93
CA MET A 67 2.47 8.19 -4.70
C MET A 67 2.09 7.24 -3.57
N SER A 68 3.06 6.62 -2.92
CA SER A 68 2.82 5.76 -1.76
C SER A 68 3.22 6.46 -0.46
N ILE A 69 2.26 6.59 0.46
CA ILE A 69 2.49 7.10 1.81
C ILE A 69 2.39 5.93 2.78
N GLU A 70 3.45 5.70 3.54
CA GLU A 70 3.50 4.69 4.58
C GLU A 70 3.50 5.32 5.97
N HIS A 71 3.32 4.48 7.00
CA HIS A 71 3.32 4.92 8.40
C HIS A 71 2.33 6.05 8.73
N ALA A 72 1.23 6.15 7.98
CA ALA A 72 0.24 7.17 8.24
C ALA A 72 -0.47 6.96 9.59
N ASP A 73 -0.57 8.04 10.36
CA ASP A 73 -1.22 8.05 11.67
C ASP A 73 -2.71 7.72 11.56
N PHE A 74 -3.24 7.09 12.61
CA PHE A 74 -4.66 6.72 12.68
C PHE A 74 -5.58 7.95 12.56
N ASP A 75 -5.32 8.97 13.39
CA ASP A 75 -6.08 10.22 13.38
C ASP A 75 -5.92 10.96 12.04
N GLY A 76 -4.74 10.86 11.40
CA GLY A 76 -4.48 11.45 10.10
C GLY A 76 -5.35 10.86 9.01
N ILE A 77 -5.51 9.54 8.97
CA ILE A 77 -6.32 8.84 7.98
C ILE A 77 -7.81 9.09 8.18
N GLU A 78 -8.31 9.08 9.42
CA GLU A 78 -9.72 9.39 9.67
C GLU A 78 -10.06 10.82 9.24
N ARG A 79 -9.17 11.78 9.51
CA ARG A 79 -9.35 13.17 9.07
C ARG A 79 -9.26 13.30 7.56
N LEU A 80 -8.32 12.60 6.91
CA LEU A 80 -8.20 12.54 5.45
C LEU A 80 -9.48 12.01 4.81
N ALA A 81 -10.01 10.89 5.31
CA ALA A 81 -11.27 10.30 4.83
C ALA A 81 -12.45 11.28 4.97
N LEU A 82 -12.53 12.00 6.11
CA LEU A 82 -13.57 12.99 6.34
C LEU A 82 -13.47 14.22 5.43
N VAL A 83 -12.26 14.72 5.16
CA VAL A 83 -12.02 15.93 4.35
C VAL A 83 -12.15 15.62 2.85
N THR A 84 -11.57 14.51 2.39
CA THR A 84 -11.59 14.11 0.97
C THR A 84 -12.88 13.40 0.57
N GLY A 85 -13.70 12.98 1.55
CA GLY A 85 -14.93 12.20 1.33
C GLY A 85 -14.67 10.73 0.96
N GLY A 86 -13.43 10.28 1.06
CA GLY A 86 -13.03 8.89 0.80
C GLY A 86 -13.39 7.94 1.95
N GLU A 87 -13.50 6.65 1.64
CA GLU A 87 -13.77 5.60 2.63
C GLU A 87 -12.51 4.80 2.93
N ILE A 88 -12.29 4.46 4.21
CA ILE A 88 -11.15 3.66 4.63
C ILE A 88 -11.39 2.19 4.26
N ALA A 89 -10.74 1.73 3.19
CA ALA A 89 -10.85 0.34 2.75
C ALA A 89 -9.92 -0.60 3.54
N SER A 90 -10.47 -1.71 4.04
CA SER A 90 -9.69 -2.80 4.65
C SER A 90 -9.29 -3.88 3.64
N THR A 91 -10.05 -4.01 2.54
CA THR A 91 -9.82 -4.99 1.46
C THR A 91 -9.84 -4.27 0.11
N PHE A 92 -9.07 -4.80 -0.84
CA PHE A 92 -8.90 -4.20 -2.18
C PHE A 92 -9.60 -5.01 -3.28
N ASP A 93 -10.38 -6.03 -2.92
CA ASP A 93 -10.99 -6.95 -3.87
C ASP A 93 -12.26 -6.39 -4.53
N HIS A 94 -12.88 -5.37 -3.93
CA HIS A 94 -14.12 -4.75 -4.41
C HIS A 94 -13.92 -3.26 -4.74
N PRO A 95 -13.50 -2.91 -5.98
CA PRO A 95 -13.38 -1.51 -6.44
C PRO A 95 -14.66 -0.70 -6.24
N GLU A 96 -15.81 -1.33 -6.50
CA GLU A 96 -17.11 -0.67 -6.51
C GLU A 96 -17.64 -0.26 -5.13
N LEU A 97 -17.07 -0.81 -4.05
CA LEU A 97 -17.50 -0.53 -2.68
C LEU A 97 -16.66 0.56 -2.01
N VAL A 98 -15.56 0.97 -2.61
CA VAL A 98 -14.65 1.96 -2.02
C VAL A 98 -14.91 3.31 -2.65
N LYS A 99 -15.33 4.28 -1.84
CA LYS A 99 -15.34 5.68 -2.26
C LYS A 99 -13.92 6.22 -2.23
N LEU A 100 -13.44 6.66 -3.39
CA LEU A 100 -12.17 7.36 -3.50
C LEU A 100 -12.35 8.81 -3.02
N GLY A 101 -11.41 9.26 -2.19
CA GLY A 101 -11.32 10.66 -1.82
C GLY A 101 -10.79 11.48 -2.99
N TYR A 102 -11.19 12.74 -3.06
CA TYR A 102 -10.69 13.69 -4.04
C TYR A 102 -10.06 14.90 -3.33
N CYS A 103 -8.98 15.41 -3.89
CA CYS A 103 -8.27 16.63 -3.48
C CYS A 103 -7.70 17.30 -4.74
N ASP A 104 -7.53 18.62 -4.71
CA ASP A 104 -7.06 19.38 -5.87
C ASP A 104 -5.53 19.35 -5.97
N LEU A 105 -4.84 19.41 -4.83
CA LEU A 105 -3.39 19.36 -4.78
C LEU A 105 -2.90 18.34 -3.75
N ILE A 106 -1.90 17.54 -4.14
CA ILE A 106 -1.10 16.70 -3.23
C ILE A 106 0.36 17.06 -3.47
N GLU A 107 1.03 17.56 -2.44
CA GLU A 107 2.47 17.87 -2.51
C GLU A 107 3.21 17.39 -1.26
N GLU A 108 4.48 17.04 -1.44
CA GLU A 108 5.39 16.80 -0.32
C GLU A 108 6.15 18.10 -0.05
N ILE A 109 5.91 18.69 1.12
CA ILE A 109 6.59 19.90 1.59
C ILE A 109 7.59 19.55 2.70
N MET A 110 8.74 20.22 2.69
CA MET A 110 9.72 20.11 3.76
C MET A 110 9.46 21.22 4.78
N ILE A 111 9.03 20.85 5.98
CA ILE A 111 8.80 21.78 7.09
C ILE A 111 9.96 21.62 8.07
N GLY A 112 10.95 22.50 7.97
CA GLY A 112 12.17 22.39 8.78
C GLY A 112 13.02 21.20 8.32
N GLU A 113 13.19 20.20 9.19
CA GLU A 113 13.92 18.96 8.88
C GLU A 113 12.99 17.79 8.53
N ASP A 114 11.68 17.96 8.72
CA ASP A 114 10.67 16.92 8.51
C ASP A 114 10.00 17.06 7.13
N LYS A 115 9.68 15.92 6.53
CA LYS A 115 8.84 15.86 5.33
C LYS A 115 7.38 15.68 5.73
N ALA A 116 6.52 16.57 5.24
CA ALA A 116 5.09 16.49 5.45
C ALA A 116 4.37 16.43 4.10
N CYS A 117 3.36 15.56 3.98
CA CYS A 117 2.46 15.57 2.84
C CYS A 117 1.34 16.58 3.11
N TYR A 118 1.20 17.56 2.22
CA TYR A 118 0.15 18.56 2.23
C TYR A 118 -0.90 18.22 1.18
N LEU A 119 -2.17 18.29 1.58
CA LEU A 119 -3.32 18.13 0.69
C LEU A 119 -4.18 19.40 0.76
N GLU A 120 -4.52 19.95 -0.41
CA GLU A 120 -5.42 21.11 -0.59
C GLU A 120 -6.72 20.69 -1.30
#